data_AF-A0A0P9E2L9-F1
#
_entry.id   AF-A0A0P9E2L9-F1
#
_cell.length_a   1.000
_cell.length_b   1.000
_cell.length_c   1.000
_cell.angle_alpha   90.00
_cell.angle_beta   90.00
_cell.angle_gamma   90.00
#
_symmetry.space_group_name_H-M   'P 1'
#
loop_
_entity.id
_entity.type
_entity.pdbx_description
1 polymer ?
#
loop_
_entity_poly.entity_id
_entity_poly.type
_entity_poly.pdbx_seq_one_letter_code
_entity_poly.pdbx_strand_id
1 'polypeptide(L)'
;MIKKRLPYEITQYDFGWAGFNTNPKNRKHLDVAMPNKIFEYIACGLPVLAFPHKCIGEFLDRHNAGLVLDSIGEMASQLKNEKIESIRRNVFNLRREFTIEKNIYKIIRFYEEIHASKLS
;
A
#
# COMPACT_ATOMS: atom_id res chain seq x y z
N MET A 1 -20.43 -16.21 11.07
CA MET A 1 -20.67 -15.43 9.82
C MET A 1 -20.20 -14.00 10.06
N ILE A 2 -19.66 -13.28 9.06
CA ILE A 2 -19.20 -11.86 9.11
C ILE A 2 -17.68 -11.66 9.32
N LYS A 3 -16.93 -11.69 8.20
CA LYS A 3 -15.62 -11.01 8.01
C LYS A 3 -15.31 -10.73 6.53
N LYS A 4 -16.04 -11.34 5.60
CA LYS A 4 -15.96 -11.08 4.15
C LYS A 4 -16.51 -9.72 3.70
N ARG A 5 -17.19 -8.97 4.57
CA ARG A 5 -17.82 -7.69 4.17
C ARG A 5 -16.80 -6.58 3.99
N LEU A 6 -15.81 -6.44 4.87
CA LEU A 6 -14.98 -5.23 4.88
C LEU A 6 -14.19 -4.99 3.57
N PRO A 7 -13.47 -5.97 2.99
CA PRO A 7 -12.78 -5.73 1.71
C PRO A 7 -13.77 -5.40 0.58
N TYR A 8 -14.93 -6.05 0.57
CA TYR A 8 -15.98 -5.76 -0.41
C TYR A 8 -16.54 -4.34 -0.24
N GLU A 9 -16.83 -3.89 0.98
CA GLU A 9 -17.25 -2.52 1.25
C GLU A 9 -16.17 -1.51 0.85
N ILE A 10 -14.89 -1.81 1.08
CA ILE A 10 -13.77 -0.93 0.70
C ILE A 10 -13.75 -0.69 -0.81
N THR A 11 -14.10 -1.67 -1.65
CA THR A 11 -14.10 -1.51 -3.12
C THR A 11 -15.07 -0.44 -3.63
N GLN A 12 -16.01 0.02 -2.81
CA GLN A 12 -16.99 1.04 -3.17
C GLN A 12 -16.43 2.47 -3.08
N TYR A 13 -15.26 2.65 -2.46
CA TYR A 13 -14.64 3.96 -2.29
C TYR A 13 -13.64 4.26 -3.41
N ASP A 14 -13.43 5.55 -3.66
CA ASP A 14 -12.51 6.05 -4.68
C ASP A 14 -11.03 5.97 -4.30
N PHE A 15 -10.73 6.07 -2.99
CA PHE A 15 -9.37 6.23 -2.46
C PHE A 15 -9.22 5.56 -1.10
N GLY A 16 -8.04 4.99 -0.84
CA GLY A 16 -7.65 4.49 0.47
C GLY A 16 -6.89 5.57 1.25
N TRP A 17 -7.23 5.77 2.53
CA TRP A 17 -6.55 6.76 3.38
C TRP A 17 -5.49 6.12 4.29
N ALA A 18 -4.23 6.51 4.09
CA ALA A 18 -3.06 6.12 4.86
C ALA A 18 -2.34 7.35 5.47
N GLY A 19 -3.09 8.38 5.87
CA GLY A 19 -2.56 9.51 6.65
C GLY A 19 -2.55 9.17 8.14
N PHE A 20 -1.36 8.95 8.71
CA PHE A 20 -1.19 8.62 10.13
C PHE A 20 -0.81 9.84 10.95
N ASN A 21 -1.35 9.94 12.16
CA ASN A 21 -0.97 10.99 13.09
C ASN A 21 0.48 10.78 13.54
N THR A 22 1.34 11.76 13.26
CA THR A 22 2.73 11.76 13.72
C THR A 22 2.87 12.51 15.03
N ASN A 23 3.58 11.89 15.97
CA ASN A 23 4.13 12.52 17.15
C ASN A 23 5.63 12.18 17.23
N PRO A 24 6.42 12.88 18.07
CA PRO A 24 7.86 12.63 18.18
C PRO A 24 8.22 11.18 18.55
N LYS A 25 7.31 10.43 19.20
CA LYS A 25 7.54 9.05 19.64
C LYS A 25 7.30 8.01 18.54
N ASN A 26 6.36 8.26 17.62
CA ASN A 26 5.98 7.30 16.58
C ASN A 26 6.55 7.61 15.19
N ARG A 27 7.11 8.81 14.98
CA ARG A 27 7.63 9.23 13.67
C ARG A 27 8.67 8.25 13.11
N LYS A 28 9.65 7.86 13.92
CA LYS A 28 10.67 6.87 13.53
C LYS A 28 10.07 5.52 13.14
N HIS A 29 8.97 5.12 13.79
CA HIS A 29 8.29 3.87 13.48
C HIS A 29 7.54 3.97 12.14
N LEU A 30 6.84 5.09 11.90
CA LEU A 30 6.14 5.34 10.64
C LEU A 30 7.08 5.50 9.44
N ASP A 31 8.32 5.95 9.69
CA ASP A 31 9.34 6.09 8.63
C ASP A 31 9.98 4.76 8.22
N VAL A 32 9.79 3.67 8.97
CA VAL A 32 10.33 2.33 8.64
C VAL A 32 9.25 1.28 8.40
N ALA A 33 8.09 1.42 9.04
CA ALA A 33 7.02 0.46 8.93
C ALA A 33 6.26 0.64 7.62
N MET A 34 5.81 -0.48 7.05
CA MET A 34 4.84 -0.49 5.95
C MET A 34 3.50 -1.00 6.48
N PRO A 35 2.50 -0.11 6.67
CA PRO A 35 1.20 -0.52 7.19
C PRO A 35 0.45 -1.46 6.24
N ASN A 36 -0.15 -2.51 6.79
CA ASN A 36 -0.97 -3.48 6.03
C ASN A 36 -2.10 -2.81 5.22
N LYS A 37 -2.67 -1.73 5.76
CA LYS A 37 -3.76 -0.97 5.10
C LYS A 37 -3.42 -0.52 3.68
N ILE A 38 -2.15 -0.20 3.40
CA ILE A 38 -1.70 0.20 2.06
C ILE A 38 -1.94 -0.95 1.07
N PHE A 39 -1.51 -2.15 1.44
CA PHE A 39 -1.69 -3.34 0.61
C PHE A 39 -3.17 -3.75 0.52
N GLU A 40 -3.95 -3.59 1.59
CA GLU A 40 -5.40 -3.85 1.58
C GLU A 40 -6.12 -2.94 0.57
N TYR A 41 -5.81 -1.63 0.56
CA TYR A 41 -6.38 -0.69 -0.39
C TYR A 41 -5.98 -1.00 -1.83
N ILE A 42 -4.70 -1.30 -2.09
CA ILE A 42 -4.22 -1.69 -3.41
C ILE A 42 -4.90 -2.99 -3.88
N ALA A 43 -5.03 -3.99 -2.99
CA ALA A 43 -5.72 -5.24 -3.30
C ALA A 43 -7.20 -5.03 -3.64
N CYS A 44 -7.83 -4.02 -3.04
CA CYS A 44 -9.19 -3.59 -3.37
C CYS A 44 -9.27 -2.70 -4.62
N GLY A 45 -8.13 -2.29 -5.20
CA GLY A 45 -8.06 -1.48 -6.42
C GLY A 45 -8.07 0.04 -6.18
N LEU A 46 -7.85 0.49 -4.95
CA LEU A 46 -7.94 1.91 -4.58
C LEU A 46 -6.55 2.56 -4.55
N PRO A 47 -6.34 3.69 -5.28
CA PRO A 47 -5.19 4.54 -5.05
C PRO A 47 -5.10 5.00 -3.61
N VAL A 48 -3.88 5.03 -3.09
CA VAL A 48 -3.64 5.38 -1.68
C VAL A 48 -3.29 6.86 -1.56
N LEU A 49 -3.93 7.55 -0.62
CA LEU A 49 -3.56 8.90 -0.20
C LEU A 49 -2.86 8.82 1.15
N ALA A 50 -1.67 9.40 1.25
CA ALA A 50 -0.88 9.37 2.48
C ALA A 50 -0.34 10.76 2.85
N PHE A 51 0.05 10.93 4.10
CA PHE A 51 0.89 12.05 4.53
C PHE A 51 2.38 11.73 4.36
N PRO A 52 3.28 12.72 4.50
CA PRO A 52 4.70 12.56 4.22
C PRO A 52 5.39 11.66 5.27
N HIS A 53 5.34 10.37 5.03
CA HIS A 53 6.12 9.34 5.74
C HIS A 53 7.10 8.73 4.74
N LYS A 54 8.38 8.61 5.10
CA LYS A 54 9.43 8.27 4.14
C LYS A 54 9.17 6.96 3.39
N CYS A 55 8.99 5.87 4.13
CA CYS A 55 8.80 4.53 3.57
C CYS A 55 7.52 4.45 2.71
N ILE A 56 6.42 5.04 3.18
CA ILE A 56 5.14 5.05 2.46
C ILE A 56 5.26 5.87 1.18
N GLY A 57 5.84 7.08 1.25
CA GLY A 57 6.01 7.94 0.09
C GLY A 57 6.89 7.31 -0.99
N GLU A 58 8.04 6.74 -0.60
CA GLU A 58 8.93 6.03 -1.52
C GLU A 58 8.25 4.83 -2.18
N PHE A 59 7.40 4.10 -1.45
CA PHE A 59 6.64 2.98 -1.99
C PHE A 59 5.57 3.43 -2.98
N LEU A 60 4.76 4.44 -2.63
CA LEU A 60 3.70 4.95 -3.48
C LEU A 60 4.25 5.55 -4.78
N ASP A 61 5.38 6.25 -4.71
CA ASP A 61 6.06 6.81 -5.86
C ASP A 61 6.66 5.72 -6.76
N ARG A 62 7.46 4.81 -6.19
CA ARG A 62 8.09 3.69 -6.92
C ARG A 62 7.09 2.85 -7.69
N HIS A 63 5.93 2.59 -7.08
CA HIS A 63 4.91 1.74 -7.67
C HIS A 63 3.81 2.53 -8.37
N ASN A 64 3.87 3.86 -8.44
CA ASN A 64 2.79 4.72 -8.95
C ASN A 64 1.41 4.30 -8.41
N ALA A 65 1.33 4.09 -7.10
CA ALA A 65 0.19 3.46 -6.43
C ALA A 65 -0.65 4.44 -5.58
N GLY A 66 -0.28 5.73 -5.57
CA GLY A 66 -0.93 6.72 -4.73
C GLY A 66 -0.34 8.12 -4.82
N LEU A 67 -0.78 8.99 -3.93
CA LEU A 67 -0.30 10.36 -3.76
C LEU A 67 0.10 10.62 -2.31
N VAL A 68 1.15 11.40 -2.13
CA VAL A 68 1.54 11.97 -0.85
C VAL A 68 1.07 13.41 -0.81
N LEU A 69 0.31 13.75 0.22
CA LEU A 69 -0.26 15.07 0.44
C LEU A 69 0.48 15.73 1.60
N ASP A 70 0.89 16.99 1.48
CA ASP A 70 1.49 17.72 2.61
C ASP A 70 0.42 18.20 3.60
N SER A 71 -0.79 18.45 3.10
CA SER A 71 -1.94 18.81 3.92
C SER A 71 -3.27 18.42 3.27
N ILE A 72 -4.35 18.43 4.06
CA ILE A 72 -5.71 18.21 3.56
C ILE A 72 -6.13 19.32 2.58
N GLY A 73 -5.60 20.55 2.76
CA GLY A 73 -5.93 21.69 1.89
C GLY A 73 -5.53 21.50 0.43
N GLU A 74 -4.48 20.71 0.17
CA GLU A 74 -4.00 20.41 -1.18
C GLU A 74 -4.70 19.20 -1.82
N MET A 75 -5.48 18.45 -1.05
CA MET A 75 -6.14 17.23 -1.53
C MET A 75 -7.04 17.52 -2.73
N ALA A 76 -7.85 18.58 -2.66
CA ALA A 76 -8.80 18.92 -3.71
C ALA A 76 -8.13 19.30 -5.04
N SER A 77 -6.95 19.95 -4.99
CA SER A 77 -6.21 20.32 -6.21
C SER A 77 -5.47 19.12 -6.80
N GLN A 78 -4.86 18.27 -5.96
CA GLN A 78 -4.15 17.08 -6.43
C GLN A 78 -5.10 16.01 -7.01
N LEU A 79 -6.30 15.86 -6.47
CA LEU A 79 -7.28 14.90 -6.97
C LEU A 79 -7.90 15.29 -8.32
N LYS A 80 -7.84 16.56 -8.71
CA LYS A 80 -8.31 17.04 -10.02
C LYS A 80 -7.28 16.89 -11.13
N ASN A 81 -6.07 16.43 -10.80
CA ASN A 81 -4.98 16.29 -11.75
C ASN A 81 -5.17 15.02 -12.61
N GLU A 82 -4.91 15.12 -13.91
CA GLU A 82 -4.93 13.98 -14.86
C GLU A 82 -4.06 12.80 -14.42
N LYS A 83 -3.05 13.05 -13.58
CA LYS A 83 -2.21 12.01 -12.97
C LYS A 83 -3.03 10.94 -12.23
N ILE A 84 -4.19 11.29 -11.66
CA ILE A 84 -4.99 10.38 -10.83
C ILE A 84 -5.51 9.18 -11.63
N GLU A 85 -5.88 9.37 -12.89
CA GLU A 85 -6.39 8.30 -13.75
C GLU A 85 -5.28 7.31 -14.11
N SER A 86 -4.04 7.80 -14.29
CA SER A 86 -2.88 6.95 -14.51
C SER A 86 -2.59 6.08 -13.27
N ILE A 87 -2.73 6.65 -12.07
CA ILE A 87 -2.54 5.93 -10.80
C ILE A 87 -3.65 4.87 -10.65
N ARG A 88 -4.91 5.23 -10.87
CA ARG A 88 -6.06 4.29 -10.80
C ARG A 88 -5.85 3.07 -11.69
N ARG A 89 -5.45 3.29 -12.94
CA ARG A 89 -5.18 2.21 -13.90
C ARG A 89 -4.04 1.31 -13.41
N ASN A 90 -2.98 1.92 -12.89
CA ASN A 90 -1.82 1.18 -12.42
C ASN A 90 -2.12 0.37 -11.14
N VAL A 91 -2.84 0.95 -10.17
CA VAL A 91 -3.28 0.25 -8.96
C VAL A 91 -4.16 -0.95 -9.30
N PHE A 92 -5.07 -0.79 -10.28
CA PHE A 92 -5.86 -1.93 -10.76
C PHE A 92 -4.95 -3.06 -11.23
N ASN A 93 -3.87 -2.79 -11.96
CA ASN A 93 -2.91 -3.80 -12.39
C ASN A 93 -2.11 -4.41 -11.22
N LEU A 94 -1.78 -3.60 -10.21
CA LEU A 94 -1.03 -4.01 -9.02
C LEU A 94 -1.85 -4.78 -7.97
N ARG A 95 -3.18 -4.85 -8.09
CA ARG A 95 -4.07 -5.43 -7.05
C ARG A 95 -3.71 -6.85 -6.60
N ARG A 96 -3.03 -7.63 -7.45
CA ARG A 96 -2.55 -8.99 -7.11
C ARG A 96 -1.05 -9.05 -6.83
N GLU A 97 -0.30 -7.99 -7.11
CA GLU A 97 1.17 -7.98 -7.08
C GLU A 97 1.72 -8.30 -5.70
N PHE A 98 1.09 -7.76 -4.66
CA PHE A 98 1.58 -7.83 -3.29
C PHE A 98 0.83 -8.84 -2.41
N THR A 99 -0.02 -9.68 -3.00
CA THR A 99 -0.79 -10.66 -2.23
C THR A 99 0.07 -11.89 -1.89
N ILE A 100 -0.35 -12.62 -0.86
CA ILE A 100 0.33 -13.86 -0.45
C ILE A 100 0.26 -14.89 -1.59
N GLU A 101 -0.89 -15.03 -2.26
CA GLU A 101 -1.08 -15.99 -3.35
C GLU A 101 -0.06 -15.79 -4.47
N LYS A 102 0.29 -14.53 -4.78
CA LYS A 102 1.31 -14.23 -5.79
C LYS A 102 2.74 -14.36 -5.27
N ASN A 103 2.99 -14.29 -3.97
CA ASN A 103 4.37 -14.21 -3.44
C ASN A 103 4.79 -15.40 -2.57
N ILE A 104 3.89 -16.33 -2.23
CA ILE A 104 4.16 -17.44 -1.30
C ILE A 104 5.35 -18.30 -1.73
N TYR A 105 5.57 -18.46 -3.04
CA TYR A 105 6.70 -19.23 -3.57
C TYR A 105 8.07 -18.67 -3.15
N LYS A 106 8.18 -17.36 -2.89
CA LYS A 106 9.44 -16.73 -2.44
C LYS A 106 9.80 -17.22 -1.04
N ILE A 107 8.79 -17.37 -0.19
CA ILE A 107 8.94 -17.88 1.17
C ILE A 107 9.30 -19.37 1.14
N ILE A 108 8.60 -20.15 0.32
CA ILE A 108 8.89 -21.59 0.15
C ILE A 108 10.35 -21.78 -0.29
N ARG A 109 10.77 -21.07 -1.36
CA ARG A 109 12.15 -21.13 -1.87
C ARG A 109 13.17 -20.76 -0.79
N PHE A 110 12.93 -19.70 -0.05
CA PHE A 110 13.82 -19.27 1.02
C PHE A 110 14.00 -20.35 2.09
N TYR A 111 12.92 -21.05 2.49
CA TYR A 111 13.01 -22.16 3.43
C TYR A 111 13.76 -23.37 2.86
N GLU A 112 13.54 -23.69 1.58
CA GLU A 112 14.26 -24.76 0.87
C GLU A 112 15.77 -24.48 0.81
N GLU A 113 16.16 -23.23 0.51
CA GLU A 113 17.56 -22.79 0.47
C GLU A 113 18.26 -22.93 1.83
N ILE A 114 17.61 -22.50 2.92
CA ILE A 114 18.15 -22.64 4.29
C ILE A 114 18.26 -24.12 4.70
N HIS A 115 17.29 -24.94 4.30
CA HIS A 115 17.32 -26.37 4.60
C HIS A 115 18.48 -27.05 3.86
N ALA A 116 18.66 -26.75 2.57
CA ALA A 116 19.76 -27.29 1.78
C ALA A 116 21.13 -26.86 2.34
N SER A 117 21.27 -25.61 2.78
CA SER A 117 22.52 -25.09 3.35
C SER A 117 22.87 -25.65 4.73
N LYS A 118 21.93 -26.30 5.43
CA LYS A 118 22.19 -26.99 6.71
C LYS A 118 22.55 -28.47 6.54
N LEU A 119 22.35 -29.02 5.35
CA LEU A 119 22.72 -30.39 5.00
C LEU A 119 24.07 -30.49 4.26
N SER A 120 24.61 -29.35 3.80
CA SER A 120 25.98 -29.18 3.28
C SER A 120 26.94 -28.78 4.38
#